data_AF-A0A941MXD9-F1
#
_entry.id   AF-A0A941MXD9-F1
#
_cell.length_a   1.000
_cell.length_b   1.000
_cell.length_c   1.000
_cell.angle_alpha   90.00
_cell.angle_beta   90.00
_cell.angle_gamma   90.00
#
_symmetry.space_group_name_H-M   'P 1'
#
loop_
_entity.id
_entity.type
_entity.pdbx_description
1 polymer ?
#
loop_
_entity_poly.entity_id
_entity_poly.type
_entity_poly.pdbx_seq_one_letter_code
_entity_poly.pdbx_strand_id
1 'polypeptide(L)' 'MKNEFKTDLLIGTEQISSGIGQPAFSGGPATSGFPDDQDANALSLWNLPNARLMLQLTHQDRELPFIICLVVAPRDD' A
#
# COMPACT_ATOMS: atom_id res chain seq x y z
N MET A 1 -15.59 -5.54 -9.38
CA MET A 1 -14.53 -4.58 -9.74
C MET A 1 -13.95 -3.78 -8.57
N LYS A 2 -14.53 -2.68 -8.04
CA LYS A 2 -13.88 -1.90 -6.93
C LYS A 2 -13.54 -2.73 -5.68
N ASN A 3 -14.36 -3.74 -5.39
CA ASN A 3 -14.14 -4.61 -4.24
C ASN A 3 -13.10 -5.72 -4.50
N GLU A 4 -12.88 -6.13 -5.76
CA GLU A 4 -11.92 -7.19 -6.09
C GLU A 4 -10.49 -6.71 -5.88
N PHE A 5 -10.12 -5.53 -6.39
CA PHE A 5 -8.77 -4.98 -6.18
C PHE A 5 -8.46 -4.66 -4.71
N LYS A 6 -9.48 -4.33 -3.91
CA LYS A 6 -9.31 -4.22 -2.45
C LYS A 6 -9.05 -5.58 -1.82
N THR A 7 -9.77 -6.61 -2.24
CA THR A 7 -9.51 -7.99 -1.81
C THR A 7 -8.11 -8.44 -2.21
N ASP A 8 -7.68 -8.15 -3.44
CA ASP A 8 -6.35 -8.50 -3.93
C ASP A 8 -5.25 -7.75 -3.17
N LEU A 9 -5.47 -6.48 -2.82
CA LEU A 9 -4.58 -5.74 -1.93
C LEU A 9 -4.44 -6.44 -0.58
N LEU A 10 -5.56 -6.83 0.04
CA LEU A 10 -5.54 -7.54 1.33
C LEU A 10 -4.83 -8.89 1.23
N ILE A 11 -5.10 -9.67 0.18
CA ILE A 11 -4.44 -10.95 -0.07
C ILE A 11 -2.92 -10.74 -0.24
N GLY A 12 -2.52 -9.75 -1.04
CA GLY A 12 -1.11 -9.41 -1.24
C GLY A 12 -0.44 -8.97 0.06
N THR A 13 -1.13 -8.18 0.88
CA THR A 13 -0.65 -7.77 2.20
C THR A 13 -0.41 -8.98 3.11
N GLU A 14 -1.33 -9.94 3.17
CA GLU A 14 -1.15 -11.16 3.97
C GLU A 14 0.01 -12.02 3.44
N GLN A 15 0.13 -12.16 2.12
CA GLN A 15 1.23 -12.91 1.50
C GLN A 15 2.59 -12.30 1.82
N ILE A 16 2.74 -10.97 1.69
CA ILE A 16 3.98 -10.27 2.06
C ILE A 16 4.21 -10.40 3.57
N SER A 17 3.17 -10.24 4.38
CA SER A 17 3.27 -10.29 5.84
C SER A 17 3.74 -11.65 6.35
N SER A 18 3.41 -12.74 5.65
CA SER A 18 3.91 -14.07 5.97
C SER A 18 5.43 -14.21 5.85
N GLY A 19 6.07 -13.37 5.03
CA GLY A 19 7.51 -13.39 4.80
C GLY A 19 8.30 -12.38 5.64
N ILE A 20 7.77 -11.16 5.81
CA ILE A 20 8.52 -10.04 6.42
C ILE A 20 7.87 -9.45 7.69
N GLY A 21 6.79 -10.05 8.18
CA GLY A 21 6.04 -9.55 9.34
C GLY A 21 4.96 -8.55 8.96
N GLN A 22 4.22 -8.06 9.96
CA GLN A 22 3.06 -7.19 9.74
C GLN A 22 3.46 -5.78 9.29
N PRO A 23 2.62 -5.10 8.49
CA PRO A 23 2.90 -3.74 8.07
C PRO A 23 2.85 -2.78 9.27
N ALA A 24 3.71 -1.76 9.23
CA ALA A 24 3.69 -0.64 10.16
C ALA A 24 2.43 0.23 9.99
N PHE A 25 1.86 0.25 8.78
CA PHE A 25 0.60 0.93 8.49
C PHE A 25 -0.20 0.16 7.44
N SER A 26 -1.52 0.12 7.58
CA SER A 26 -2.43 -0.38 6.54
C SER A 26 -3.74 0.41 6.55
N GLY A 27 -4.06 1.07 5.44
CA GLY A 27 -5.21 1.96 5.37
C GLY A 27 -5.22 2.87 4.16
N GLY A 28 -6.19 3.80 4.12
CA GLY A 28 -6.29 4.83 3.08
C GLY A 28 -6.05 6.24 3.65
N PRO A 29 -6.15 7.29 2.81
CA PRO A 29 -5.82 8.68 3.20
C PRO A 29 -6.61 9.23 4.40
N ALA A 30 -7.77 8.65 4.72
CA ALA A 30 -8.57 9.03 5.87
C ALA A 30 -8.13 8.36 7.20
N THR A 31 -7.19 7.40 7.14
CA THR A 31 -6.67 6.70 8.31
C THR A 31 -5.49 7.48 8.90
N SER A 32 -5.50 7.70 10.22
CA SER A 32 -4.38 8.35 10.92
C SER A 32 -3.05 7.62 10.66
N GLY A 33 -2.01 8.38 10.33
CA GLY A 33 -0.68 7.83 10.00
C GLY A 33 -0.52 7.41 8.54
N PHE A 34 -1.46 7.77 7.66
CA PHE A 34 -1.25 7.64 6.22
C PHE A 34 -0.06 8.53 5.80
N PRO A 35 0.91 8.02 5.02
CA PRO A 35 2.08 8.79 4.61
C PRO A 35 1.71 10.00 3.75
N ASP A 36 2.18 11.19 4.13
CA ASP A 36 1.81 12.46 3.48
C ASP A 36 2.31 12.60 2.04
N ASP A 37 3.32 11.82 1.66
CA ASP A 37 3.96 11.89 0.36
C ASP A 37 3.45 10.83 -0.64
N GLN A 38 2.40 10.09 -0.28
CA GLN A 38 1.82 9.05 -1.12
C GLN A 38 0.47 9.48 -1.71
N ASP A 39 0.33 9.32 -3.02
CA ASP A 39 -0.95 9.46 -3.73
C ASP A 39 -1.53 8.06 -4.02
N ALA A 40 -2.14 7.44 -3.00
CA ALA A 40 -2.75 6.13 -3.09
C ALA A 40 -4.13 6.08 -2.43
N ASN A 41 -5.03 5.26 -2.96
CA ASN A 41 -6.37 5.08 -2.39
C ASN A 41 -6.34 4.19 -1.14
N ALA A 42 -5.41 3.24 -1.10
CA ALA A 42 -5.08 2.43 0.06
C ALA A 42 -3.66 1.89 -0.09
N LEU A 43 -2.97 1.65 1.02
CA LEU A 43 -1.68 0.97 1.00
C LEU A 43 -1.44 0.18 2.28
N SER A 44 -0.55 -0.80 2.19
CA SER A 44 0.14 -1.40 3.33
C SER A 44 1.62 -1.04 3.24
N LEU A 45 2.22 -0.60 4.36
CA LEU A 45 3.59 -0.12 4.44
C LEU A 45 4.38 -0.93 5.47
N TRP A 46 5.57 -1.39 5.08
CA TRP A 46 6.55 -2.02 5.95
C TRP A 46 7.80 -1.16 6.04
N ASN A 47 8.26 -0.93 7.27
CA ASN A 47 9.55 -0.30 7.51
C ASN A 47 10.66 -1.34 7.36
N LEU A 48 11.54 -1.14 6.38
CA LEU A 48 12.80 -1.87 6.25
C LEU A 48 13.91 -1.06 6.94
N PRO A 49 15.14 -1.59 7.10
CA PRO A 49 16.21 -0.85 7.76
C PRO A 49 16.54 0.50 7.10
N ASN A 50 16.57 0.57 5.77
CA ASN A 50 16.97 1.76 5.00
C ASN A 50 15.96 2.20 3.94
N ALA A 51 14.75 1.63 3.97
CA ALA A 51 13.72 1.86 2.97
C ALA A 51 12.34 1.58 3.58
N ARG A 52 11.28 1.92 2.85
CA ARG A 52 9.94 1.42 3.07
C ARG A 52 9.51 0.61 1.87
N LEU A 53 8.86 -0.53 2.15
CA LEU A 53 8.15 -1.30 1.15
C LEU A 53 6.67 -0.94 1.27
N MET A 54 6.01 -0.70 0.14
CA MET A 54 4.59 -0.40 0.10
C MET A 54 3.90 -1.26 -0.95
N LEU A 55 2.78 -1.87 -0.57
CA LEU A 55 1.82 -2.42 -1.52
C LEU A 55 0.67 -1.41 -1.63
N GLN A 56 0.50 -0.80 -2.79
CA GLN A 56 -0.38 0.34 -2.99
C GLN A 56 -1.50 -0.02 -3.96
N LEU A 57 -2.73 0.35 -3.61
CA LEU A 57 -3.84 0.44 -4.53
C LEU A 57 -3.98 1.89 -4.99
N THR A 58 -3.79 2.12 -6.27
CA THR A 58 -3.93 3.43 -6.91
C THR A 58 -5.01 3.38 -7.99
N HIS A 59 -5.55 4.56 -8.32
CA HIS A 59 -6.51 4.74 -9.38
C HIS A 59 -6.26 6.11 -10.01
N GLN A 60 -5.46 6.12 -11.08
CA GLN A 60 -5.16 7.34 -11.83
C GLN A 60 -6.34 7.67 -12.76
N ASP A 61 -7.31 8.42 -12.25
CA ASP A 61 -8.41 9.02 -13.04
C ASP A 61 -9.49 8.04 -13.58
N ARG A 62 -10.61 8.57 -14.09
CA ARG A 62 -11.81 7.81 -14.50
C ARG A 62 -11.59 6.82 -15.64
N GLU A 63 -10.51 6.96 -16.41
CA GLU A 63 -10.25 6.15 -17.61
C GLU A 63 -9.19 5.05 -17.40
N LEU A 64 -8.31 5.16 -16.40
CA LEU A 64 -7.29 4.12 -16.16
C LEU A 64 -7.81 3.06 -15.18
N PRO A 65 -7.37 1.79 -15.34
CA PRO A 65 -7.76 0.72 -14.44
C PRO A 65 -7.22 0.95 -13.02
N PHE A 66 -7.83 0.28 -12.04
CA PHE A 66 -7.22 0.11 -10.72
C PHE A 66 -5.86 -0.59 -10.86
N ILE A 67 -4.84 -0.08 -10.18
CA ILE A 67 -3.48 -0.63 -10.23
C ILE A 67 -3.05 -0.99 -8.82
N ILE A 68 -2.52 -2.21 -8.67
CA ILE A 68 -1.80 -2.63 -7.47
C ILE A 68 -0.31 -2.56 -7.76
N CYS A 69 0.41 -1.70 -7.04
CA CYS A 69 1.84 -1.47 -7.20
C CYS A 69 2.60 -1.97 -5.98
N LEU A 70 3.72 -2.66 -6.20
CA LEU A 70 4.73 -2.87 -5.18
C LEU A 70 5.81 -1.79 -5.33
N VAL A 71 6.00 -0.98 -4.31
CA VAL A 71 6.89 0.20 -4.33
C VAL A 71 7.94 0.05 -3.23
N VAL A 72 9.19 0.38 -3.57
CA VAL A 72 10.28 0.54 -2.59
C VAL A 72 10.76 1.99 -2.68
N ALA A 73 10.74 2.69 -1.55
CA ALA A 73 11.13 4.10 -1.46
C ALA A 73 12.04 4.33 -0.25
N PRO A 74 12.81 5.44 -0.20
CA PRO A 74 13.47 5.87 1.03
C PRO A 74 12.47 6.01 2.19
N ARG A 75 12.94 5.89 3.43
CA ARG A 75 12.11 6.18 4.60
C ARG A 75 11.98 7.70 4.81
N ASP A 76 10.90 8.09 5.47
CA ASP A 76 10.58 9.49 5.76
C ASP A 76 11.09 9.95 7.15
N ASP A 77 11.84 9.11 7.87
CA ASP A 77 12.43 9.41 9.19
C ASP A 77 13.85 9.99 9.14
#